data_AF-A0A973RX72-F1
#
_entry.id   AF-A0A973RX72-F1
#
_cell.length_a   1.000
_cell.length_b   1.000
_cell.length_c   1.000
_cell.angle_alpha   90.00
_cell.angle_beta   90.00
_cell.angle_gamma   90.00
#
_symmetry.space_group_name_H-M   'P 1'
#
loop_
_entity.id
_entity.type
_entity.pdbx_description
1 polymer ?
#
loop_
_entity_poly.entity_id
_entity_poly.type
_entity_poly.pdbx_seq_one_letter_code
_entity_poly.pdbx_strand_id
1 'polypeptide(L)'
;MVIMTTTSSYAFQPVLERIAEEIGRTPGRGRPADYIPALAACDPRRFGMAVAELDGTVYGVGDWREPFSTQSLTKVFTLALDLAREGDELWEHVGREPSGNPFNS
;
A
#
# COMPACT_ATOMS: atom_id res chain seq x y z
N MET A 1 -23.92 16.80 -28.94
CA MET A 1 -24.55 16.47 -27.65
C MET A 1 -23.51 15.73 -26.81
N VAL A 2 -22.68 16.48 -26.08
CA VAL A 2 -21.72 15.91 -25.11
C VAL A 2 -22.44 15.93 -23.78
N ILE A 3 -22.64 14.77 -23.19
CA ILE A 3 -23.23 14.59 -21.87
C ILE A 3 -22.20 15.09 -20.87
N MET A 4 -22.41 16.28 -20.30
CA MET A 4 -21.71 16.72 -19.08
C MET A 4 -22.19 15.81 -17.94
N THR A 5 -21.47 14.74 -17.66
CA THR A 5 -21.61 14.06 -16.37
C THR A 5 -21.05 14.98 -15.31
N THR A 6 -21.94 15.59 -14.53
CA THR A 6 -21.61 16.19 -13.23
C THR A 6 -21.12 15.08 -12.30
N THR A 7 -19.85 14.71 -12.42
CA THR A 7 -19.17 13.95 -11.38
C THR A 7 -19.01 14.92 -10.23
N SER A 8 -19.80 14.75 -9.17
CA SER A 8 -19.43 15.27 -7.87
C SER A 8 -18.13 14.56 -7.49
N SER A 9 -17.00 15.14 -7.88
CA SER A 9 -15.67 14.68 -7.48
C SER A 9 -15.63 14.83 -5.96
N TYR A 10 -15.85 13.72 -5.26
CA TYR A 10 -15.48 13.66 -3.86
C TYR A 10 -13.97 13.72 -3.84
N ALA A 11 -13.41 14.87 -3.47
CA ALA A 11 -11.97 14.97 -3.22
C ALA A 11 -11.59 13.98 -2.13
N PHE A 12 -10.54 13.18 -2.32
CA PHE A 12 -10.10 12.21 -1.31
C PHE A 12 -9.47 12.87 -0.08
N GLN A 13 -9.05 14.14 -0.19
CA GLN A 13 -8.36 14.87 0.87
C GLN A 13 -9.13 14.90 2.21
N PRO A 14 -10.42 15.31 2.27
CA PRO A 14 -11.14 15.34 3.55
C PRO A 14 -11.37 13.95 4.15
N VAL A 15 -11.43 12.90 3.31
CA VAL A 15 -11.55 11.51 3.76
C VAL A 15 -10.25 11.06 4.42
N LEU A 16 -9.12 11.33 3.79
CA LEU A 16 -7.79 11.02 4.32
C LEU A 16 -7.54 11.77 5.64
N GLU A 17 -7.89 13.05 5.73
CA GLU A 17 -7.76 13.85 6.95
C GLU A 17 -8.57 13.28 8.10
N ARG A 18 -9.82 12.88 7.84
CA ARG A 18 -10.67 12.22 8.84
C ARG A 18 -10.07 10.90 9.32
N ILE A 19 -9.54 10.07 8.41
CA ILE A 19 -8.89 8.80 8.78
C ILE A 19 -7.65 9.07 9.65
N ALA A 20 -6.81 10.04 9.26
CA ALA A 20 -5.61 10.39 10.04
C ALA A 20 -5.97 10.87 11.45
N GLU A 21 -7.05 11.66 11.59
CA GLU A 21 -7.55 12.09 12.89
C GLU A 21 -8.08 10.91 13.74
N GLU A 22 -8.87 10.02 13.14
CA GLU A 22 -9.41 8.82 13.82
C GLU A 22 -8.27 7.88 14.29
N ILE A 23 -7.25 7.67 13.45
CA ILE A 23 -6.07 6.88 13.78
C ILE A 23 -5.24 7.54 14.89
N GLY A 24 -5.03 8.86 14.83
CA GLY A 24 -4.28 9.61 15.85
C GLY A 24 -4.91 9.54 17.25
N ARG A 25 -6.23 9.31 17.34
CA ARG A 25 -6.96 9.10 18.60
C ARG A 25 -6.99 7.65 19.07
N THR A 26 -6.63 6.71 18.20
CA THR A 26 -6.64 5.29 18.52
C THR A 26 -5.37 4.90 19.27
N PRO A 27 -5.46 4.17 20.40
CA PRO A 27 -4.27 3.69 21.09
C PRO A 27 -3.39 2.85 20.16
N GLY A 28 -2.07 3.10 20.16
CA GLY A 28 -1.12 2.33 19.37
C GLY A 28 -1.23 0.83 19.67
N ARG A 29 -1.20 0.02 18.61
CA ARG A 29 -1.21 -1.45 18.68
C ARG A 29 -0.09 -2.02 17.84
N GLY A 30 0.41 -3.20 18.22
CA GLY A 30 1.52 -3.86 17.53
C GLY A 30 2.89 -3.35 17.95
N ARG A 31 3.94 -3.92 17.34
CA ARG A 31 5.34 -3.55 17.57
C ARG A 31 6.09 -3.56 16.23
N PRO A 32 7.10 -2.70 16.03
CA PRO A 32 7.98 -2.79 14.88
C PRO A 32 8.61 -4.19 14.78
N ALA A 33 8.88 -4.61 13.55
CA ALA A 33 9.68 -5.81 13.30
C ALA A 33 11.10 -5.61 13.86
N ASP A 34 11.57 -6.54 14.68
CA ASP A 34 12.81 -6.42 15.46
C ASP A 34 13.97 -7.28 14.93
N TYR A 35 13.72 -8.13 13.95
CA TYR A 35 14.74 -9.02 13.36
C TYR A 35 15.73 -8.30 12.43
N ILE A 36 15.45 -7.04 12.02
CA ILE A 36 16.37 -6.18 11.27
C ILE A 36 16.52 -4.85 12.03
N PRO A 37 17.75 -4.41 12.39
CA PRO A 37 17.96 -3.20 13.18
C PRO A 37 17.32 -1.93 12.58
N ALA A 38 17.36 -1.79 11.26
CA ALA A 38 16.76 -0.65 10.57
C ALA A 38 15.23 -0.60 10.69
N LEU A 39 14.56 -1.76 10.81
CA LEU A 39 13.10 -1.82 11.06
C LEU A 39 12.78 -1.58 12.53
N ALA A 40 13.61 -2.11 13.43
CA ALA A 40 13.46 -1.95 14.86
C ALA A 40 13.55 -0.48 15.30
N ALA A 41 14.36 0.31 14.58
CA ALA A 41 14.58 1.73 14.84
C ALA A 41 13.44 2.64 14.36
N CYS A 42 12.44 2.13 13.63
CA CYS A 42 11.32 2.93 13.16
C CYS A 42 10.42 3.40 14.32
N ASP A 43 10.02 4.68 14.32
CA ASP A 43 9.07 5.19 15.31
C ASP A 43 7.69 4.53 15.09
N PRO A 44 7.17 3.76 16.07
CA PRO A 44 5.89 3.05 15.93
C PRO A 44 4.67 3.97 15.85
N ARG A 45 4.84 5.28 16.05
CA ARG A 45 3.78 6.28 15.95
C ARG A 45 3.67 6.90 14.56
N ARG A 46 4.62 6.62 13.65
CA ARG A 46 4.57 7.12 12.27
C ARG A 46 3.35 6.54 11.55
N PHE A 47 2.66 7.41 10.83
CA PHE A 47 1.49 7.04 10.02
C PHE A 47 1.45 7.92 8.78
N GLY A 48 1.34 7.28 7.62
CA GLY A 48 1.18 7.95 6.33
C GLY A 48 0.18 7.21 5.47
N MET A 49 -0.64 7.96 4.73
CA MET A 49 -1.60 7.41 3.79
C MET A 49 -1.67 8.30 2.56
N ALA A 50 -1.76 7.70 1.38
CA ALA A 50 -1.91 8.41 0.12
C ALA A 50 -2.86 7.69 -0.83
N VAL A 51 -3.50 8.46 -1.71
CA VAL A 51 -4.32 7.97 -2.83
C VAL A 51 -3.82 8.65 -4.10
N ALA A 52 -3.52 7.85 -5.12
CA ALA A 52 -3.15 8.33 -6.45
C ALA A 52 -4.27 8.02 -7.44
N GLU A 53 -4.70 9.02 -8.20
CA GLU A 53 -5.70 8.90 -9.27
C GLU A 53 -5.02 8.63 -10.63
N LEU A 54 -5.81 8.17 -11.60
CA LEU A 54 -5.32 7.83 -12.95
C LEU A 54 -4.78 9.04 -13.72
N ASP A 55 -5.19 10.25 -13.35
CA ASP A 55 -4.72 11.51 -13.95
C ASP A 55 -3.41 12.03 -13.33
N GLY A 56 -2.85 11.32 -12.35
CA GLY A 56 -1.64 11.70 -11.65
C GLY A 56 -1.87 12.59 -10.41
N THR A 57 -3.11 12.93 -10.09
CA THR A 57 -3.43 13.61 -8.82
C THR A 57 -3.10 12.69 -7.65
N VAL A 58 -2.41 13.23 -6.64
CA VAL A 58 -2.06 12.49 -5.42
C VAL A 58 -2.50 13.28 -4.20
N TYR A 59 -3.30 12.64 -3.36
CA TYR A 59 -3.69 13.14 -2.05
C TYR A 59 -2.89 12.39 -0.99
N GLY A 60 -2.56 13.05 0.12
CA GLY A 60 -1.81 12.42 1.18
C GLY A 60 -1.94 13.12 2.52
N VAL A 61 -1.76 12.34 3.59
CA VAL A 61 -1.82 12.78 4.99
C VAL A 61 -0.74 12.09 5.81
N GLY A 62 -0.32 12.72 6.90
CA GLY A 62 0.77 12.22 7.76
C GLY A 62 2.09 12.11 7.00
N ASP A 63 2.85 11.05 7.29
CA ASP A 63 4.21 10.82 6.79
C ASP A 63 4.24 10.16 5.39
N TRP A 64 3.24 10.42 4.53
CA TRP A 64 3.06 9.71 3.25
C TRP A 64 4.20 9.88 2.24
N ARG A 65 5.12 10.84 2.46
CA ARG A 65 6.33 11.05 1.64
C ARG A 65 7.60 10.48 2.27
N GLU A 66 7.53 9.93 3.47
CA GLU A 66 8.67 9.34 4.15
C GLU A 66 9.04 8.00 3.49
N PRO A 67 10.28 7.82 2.99
CA PRO A 67 10.73 6.55 2.45
C PRO A 67 10.79 5.46 3.54
N PHE A 68 10.35 4.25 3.19
CA PHE A 68 10.46 3.07 4.05
C PHE A 68 10.75 1.81 3.21
N SER A 69 11.21 0.75 3.87
CA SER A 69 11.45 -0.54 3.18
C SER A 69 10.14 -1.15 2.72
N THR A 70 10.02 -1.44 1.42
CA THR A 70 8.81 -2.01 0.82
C THR A 70 8.53 -3.46 1.22
N GLN A 71 9.55 -4.19 1.72
CA GLN A 71 9.41 -5.58 2.20
C GLN A 71 8.66 -6.46 1.19
N SER A 72 7.75 -7.32 1.63
CA SER A 72 7.00 -8.25 0.77
C SER A 72 6.12 -7.58 -0.29
N LEU A 73 5.90 -6.25 -0.25
CA LEU A 73 5.19 -5.56 -1.33
C LEU A 73 5.91 -5.70 -2.68
N THR A 74 7.24 -5.88 -2.67
CA THR A 74 8.02 -6.11 -3.90
C THR A 74 7.56 -7.32 -4.69
N LYS A 75 6.99 -8.35 -4.04
CA LYS A 75 6.54 -9.58 -4.70
C LYS A 75 5.49 -9.33 -5.77
N VAL A 76 4.60 -8.36 -5.58
CA VAL A 76 3.56 -8.01 -6.57
C VAL A 76 4.20 -7.40 -7.82
N PHE A 77 5.20 -6.54 -7.64
CA PHE A 77 5.93 -5.93 -8.76
C PHE A 77 6.80 -6.95 -9.49
N THR A 78 7.50 -7.82 -8.76
CA THR A 78 8.27 -8.92 -9.36
C THR A 78 7.36 -9.84 -10.17
N LEU A 79 6.21 -10.24 -9.61
CA LEU A 79 5.22 -11.06 -10.33
C LEU A 79 4.74 -10.40 -11.62
N ALA A 80 4.42 -9.10 -11.58
CA ALA A 80 3.98 -8.37 -12.77
C ALA A 80 5.08 -8.28 -13.85
N LEU A 81 6.34 -8.09 -13.44
CA LEU A 81 7.48 -8.07 -14.35
C LEU A 81 7.72 -9.42 -15.01
N ASP A 82 7.65 -10.51 -14.24
CA ASP A 82 7.88 -11.86 -14.76
C ASP A 82 6.72 -12.29 -15.68
N LEU A 83 5.48 -11.98 -15.30
CA LEU A 83 4.31 -12.23 -16.16
C LEU A 83 4.40 -11.48 -17.50
N ALA A 84 4.90 -10.24 -17.50
CA ALA A 84 5.12 -9.48 -18.73
C ALA A 84 6.22 -10.06 -19.62
N ARG A 85 7.14 -10.86 -19.06
CA ARG A 85 8.27 -11.46 -19.77
C ARG A 85 7.99 -12.88 -20.27
N GLU A 86 7.40 -13.71 -19.42
CA GLU A 86 7.24 -15.15 -19.63
C GLU A 86 5.78 -15.54 -19.92
N GLY A 87 4.84 -14.62 -19.68
CA GLY A 87 3.41 -14.91 -19.87
C GLY A 87 2.96 -16.07 -19.01
N ASP A 88 2.20 -16.99 -19.61
CA ASP A 88 1.60 -18.09 -18.85
C ASP A 88 2.59 -19.18 -18.41
N GLU A 89 3.81 -19.24 -18.98
CA GLU A 89 4.84 -20.22 -18.61
C GLU A 89 5.28 -20.06 -17.14
N LEU A 90 5.21 -18.84 -16.61
CA LEU A 90 5.51 -18.54 -15.20
C LEU A 90 4.74 -19.46 -14.24
N TRP A 91 3.51 -19.84 -14.59
CA TRP A 91 2.63 -20.62 -13.73
C TRP A 91 3.02 -22.09 -13.63
N GLU A 92 3.96 -22.56 -14.45
CA GLU A 92 4.59 -23.87 -14.27
C GLU A 92 5.57 -23.87 -13.09
N HIS A 93 6.05 -22.69 -12.69
CA HIS A 93 7.04 -22.50 -11.63
C HIS A 93 6.43 -22.05 -10.30
N VAL A 94 5.32 -21.30 -10.34
CA VAL A 94 4.67 -20.77 -9.15
C VAL A 94 3.16 -21.01 -9.16
N GLY A 95 2.62 -21.34 -7.98
CA GLY A 95 1.19 -21.56 -7.80
C GLY A 95 0.37 -20.27 -7.87
N ARG A 96 -0.91 -20.40 -8.26
CA ARG A 96 -1.86 -19.28 -8.34
C ARG A 96 -2.77 -19.18 -7.10
N GLU A 97 -2.94 -20.27 -6.38
CA GLU A 97 -3.87 -20.38 -5.27
C GLU A 97 -3.20 -20.06 -3.93
N PRO A 98 -3.95 -19.53 -2.95
CA PRO A 98 -3.46 -19.38 -1.59
C PRO A 98 -3.01 -20.73 -1.00
N SER A 99 -1.89 -20.75 -0.28
CA SER A 99 -1.33 -21.99 0.29
C SER A 99 -2.11 -22.57 1.46
N GLY A 100 -3.01 -21.79 2.08
CA GLY A 100 -3.68 -22.15 3.34
C GLY A 100 -2.77 -22.11 4.58
N ASN A 101 -1.46 -21.90 4.41
CA ASN A 101 -0.47 -21.83 5.48
C ASN A 101 -0.06 -20.36 5.78
N PRO A 102 0.58 -20.08 6.94
CA PRO A 102 1.16 -18.76 7.20
C PRO A 102 2.09 -18.29 6.06
N PHE A 103 2.21 -16.98 5.87
CA PHE A 103 3.02 -16.42 4.78
C PHE A 103 4.53 -16.76 4.87
N ASN A 104 4.99 -17.20 6.04
CA ASN A 104 6.37 -17.54 6.37
C ASN A 104 6.57 -19.04 6.64
N SER A 105 5.74 -19.88 6.00
CA SER A 105 5.85 -21.33 6.08
C SER A 105 7.01 -21.88 5.26
#